data_AF-A0A8H9GY00-F1
#
_entry.id   AF-A0A8H9GY00-F1
#
_cell.length_a   1.000
_cell.length_b   1.000
_cell.length_c   1.000
_cell.angle_alpha   90.00
_cell.angle_beta   90.00
_cell.angle_gamma   90.00
#
_symmetry.space_group_name_H-M   'P 1'
#
loop_
_entity.id
_entity.type
_entity.pdbx_description
1 polymer ?
#
loop_
_entity_poly.entity_id
_entity_poly.type
_entity_poly.pdbx_seq_one_letter_code
_entity_poly.pdbx_strand_id
1 'polypeptide(L)'
;MGTRIACWRACLTTAGAVTLLAVGAGNATAASASHEDNVAPSTRTNVTNAMLGEALAHVTYRAYADQADRENLPDLAALYRRTAHTELREHFTEQARLIGLVGDNAANLRASTRGESYEATMMYRQFAEQATADGEKEAARLFTEVAQDEADHCAKFLQAEKAITGSSPPANVPTDVQAEPVEIQAGPSTVSSFRTLENLRVAMKDEAFAYAKYTLYGDRAGETGQPGLATLFHRTAAVEHAEHFAEYANLAGAVRDTGTNLCATIKGETREGTQVYPAYARQASADGDTEAAKMLKDTANDELKHAKAFSGELSALGKRCPTSS
;
A
#
# COMPACT_ATOMS: atom_id res chain seq x y z
N MET A 1 -4.12 -27.74 5.77
CA MET A 1 -5.48 -27.88 5.18
C MET A 1 -6.56 -27.15 5.99
N GLY A 2 -6.68 -27.34 7.32
CA GLY A 2 -7.75 -26.71 8.12
C GLY A 2 -7.74 -25.17 8.21
N THR A 3 -6.56 -24.53 8.20
CA THR A 3 -6.40 -23.06 8.29
C THR A 3 -6.67 -22.34 6.97
N ARG A 4 -6.26 -22.89 5.83
CA ARG A 4 -6.64 -22.38 4.49
C ARG A 4 -8.17 -22.40 4.31
N ILE A 5 -8.85 -23.49 4.73
CA ILE A 5 -10.32 -23.56 4.73
C ILE A 5 -10.95 -22.51 5.67
N ALA A 6 -10.27 -22.14 6.76
CA ALA A 6 -10.76 -21.11 7.70
C ALA A 6 -10.69 -19.69 7.11
N CYS A 7 -9.65 -19.36 6.33
CA CYS A 7 -9.60 -18.10 5.59
C CYS A 7 -10.77 -18.01 4.58
N TRP A 8 -10.96 -19.07 3.79
CA TRP A 8 -12.09 -19.17 2.85
C TRP A 8 -13.47 -19.11 3.55
N ARG A 9 -13.57 -19.60 4.79
CA ARG A 9 -14.81 -19.54 5.59
C ARG A 9 -15.06 -18.19 6.26
N ALA A 10 -14.01 -17.47 6.69
CA ALA A 10 -14.15 -16.11 7.24
C ALA A 10 -14.84 -15.17 6.23
N CYS A 11 -14.59 -15.37 4.94
CA CYS A 11 -15.25 -14.67 3.84
C CYS A 11 -16.76 -14.96 3.72
N LEU A 12 -17.21 -16.20 3.99
CA LEU A 12 -18.64 -16.55 3.92
C LEU A 12 -19.46 -15.96 5.07
N THR A 13 -18.83 -15.70 6.23
CA THR A 13 -19.50 -15.10 7.38
C THR A 13 -19.63 -13.58 7.30
N THR A 14 -18.80 -12.89 6.51
CA THR A 14 -18.86 -11.43 6.34
C THR A 14 -19.70 -11.00 5.14
N ALA A 15 -19.87 -11.85 4.12
CA ALA A 15 -20.70 -11.56 2.95
C ALA A 15 -22.23 -11.60 3.21
N GLY A 16 -22.67 -12.03 4.39
CA GLY A 16 -24.08 -12.28 4.70
C GLY A 16 -24.53 -11.74 6.05
N ALA A 17 -24.50 -10.42 6.26
CA ALA A 17 -25.42 -9.71 7.17
C ALA A 17 -25.15 -8.19 7.16
N VAL A 18 -25.72 -7.47 6.20
CA VAL A 18 -26.17 -6.10 6.49
C VAL A 18 -27.55 -6.25 7.12
N THR A 19 -27.58 -6.47 8.43
CA THR A 19 -28.80 -6.29 9.22
C THR A 19 -28.62 -5.02 10.02
N LEU A 20 -29.34 -3.96 9.61
CA LEU A 20 -29.59 -2.80 10.47
C LEU A 20 -30.28 -3.29 11.74
N LEU A 21 -29.51 -3.48 12.80
CA LEU A 21 -30.03 -3.58 14.16
C LEU A 21 -30.08 -2.17 14.73
N ALA A 22 -31.30 -1.64 14.84
CA ALA A 22 -31.58 -0.43 15.59
C ALA A 22 -31.17 -0.66 17.06
N VAL A 23 -30.17 0.08 17.53
CA VAL A 23 -29.77 0.09 18.93
C VAL A 23 -30.68 1.05 19.68
N GLY A 24 -31.43 0.50 20.64
CA GLY A 24 -32.21 1.27 21.61
C GLY A 24 -31.30 2.14 22.48
N ALA A 25 -31.79 3.33 22.80
CA ALA A 25 -31.11 4.29 23.65
C ALA A 25 -30.87 3.73 25.06
N GLY A 26 -29.63 3.35 25.33
CA GLY A 26 -29.10 3.10 26.67
C GLY A 26 -27.93 4.06 26.90
N ASN A 27 -28.03 4.89 27.94
CA ASN A 27 -27.01 5.86 28.33
C ASN A 27 -25.68 5.16 28.64
N ALA A 28 -24.74 5.18 27.69
CA ALA A 28 -23.34 4.91 27.93
C ALA A 28 -22.62 6.24 28.20
N THR A 29 -21.94 6.30 29.34
CA THR A 29 -21.04 7.38 29.71
C THR A 29 -19.99 7.59 28.62
N ALA A 30 -19.95 8.78 28.04
CA ALA A 30 -19.01 9.16 26.99
C ALA A 30 -17.56 9.01 27.50
N ALA A 31 -16.89 7.93 27.10
CA ALA A 31 -15.44 7.92 27.04
C ALA A 31 -15.05 8.96 25.98
N SER A 32 -14.08 9.82 26.29
CA SER A 32 -13.57 10.82 25.36
C SER A 32 -13.09 10.13 24.08
N ALA A 33 -13.83 10.30 22.98
CA ALA A 33 -13.42 9.86 21.67
C ALA A 33 -12.04 10.44 21.37
N SER A 34 -11.12 9.60 20.90
CA SER A 34 -9.78 10.04 20.52
C SER A 34 -9.88 11.02 19.34
N HIS A 35 -8.84 11.85 19.10
CA HIS A 35 -8.84 12.76 17.94
C HIS A 35 -9.02 11.98 16.61
N GLU A 36 -8.54 10.73 16.56
CA GLU A 36 -8.61 9.80 15.43
C GLU A 36 -10.05 9.39 15.08
N ASP A 37 -10.96 9.36 16.06
CA ASP A 37 -12.36 8.96 15.89
C ASP A 37 -13.26 10.09 15.34
N ASN A 38 -12.73 11.32 15.23
CA ASN A 38 -13.50 12.52 14.88
C ASN A 38 -13.21 13.08 13.47
N VAL A 39 -12.32 12.47 12.68
CA VAL A 39 -12.03 12.90 11.30
C VAL A 39 -13.25 12.68 10.40
N ALA A 40 -13.68 13.70 9.67
CA ALA A 40 -14.85 13.62 8.80
C ALA A 40 -14.69 12.54 7.71
N PRO A 41 -15.76 11.83 7.31
CA PRO A 41 -15.66 10.75 6.32
C PRO A 41 -15.02 11.15 4.98
N SER A 42 -15.31 12.36 4.49
CA SER A 42 -14.69 12.93 3.28
C SER A 42 -13.20 13.18 3.45
N THR A 43 -12.79 13.75 4.59
CA THR A 43 -11.38 13.94 4.91
C THR A 43 -10.66 12.61 5.06
N ARG A 44 -11.24 11.65 5.79
CA ARG A 44 -10.70 10.30 5.92
C ARG A 44 -10.51 9.63 4.56
N THR A 45 -11.49 9.74 3.66
CA THR A 45 -11.38 9.20 2.30
C THR A 45 -10.21 9.83 1.54
N ASN A 46 -10.04 11.15 1.62
CA ASN A 46 -8.93 11.85 0.96
C ASN A 46 -7.58 11.47 1.56
N VAL A 47 -7.48 11.31 2.88
CA VAL A 47 -6.25 10.88 3.54
C VAL A 47 -5.92 9.43 3.17
N THR A 48 -6.90 8.53 3.13
CA THR A 48 -6.66 7.16 2.62
C THR A 48 -6.18 7.17 1.16
N ASN A 49 -6.75 8.02 0.31
CA ASN A 49 -6.30 8.16 -1.08
C ASN A 49 -4.87 8.73 -1.19
N ALA A 50 -4.51 9.67 -0.33
CA ALA A 50 -3.15 10.16 -0.20
C ALA A 50 -2.19 9.01 0.15
N MET A 51 -2.52 8.23 1.17
CA MET A 51 -1.71 7.12 1.63
C MET A 51 -1.48 6.05 0.55
N LEU A 52 -2.49 5.78 -0.30
CA LEU A 52 -2.32 4.91 -1.47
C LEU A 52 -1.28 5.47 -2.45
N GLY A 53 -1.26 6.79 -2.65
CA GLY A 53 -0.26 7.51 -3.43
C GLY A 53 1.13 7.40 -2.82
N GLU A 54 1.28 7.72 -1.54
CA GLU A 54 2.56 7.68 -0.81
C GLU A 54 3.19 6.29 -0.82
N ALA A 55 2.37 5.27 -0.58
CA ALA A 55 2.82 3.90 -0.58
C ALA A 55 3.32 3.48 -1.97
N LEU A 56 2.55 3.79 -3.03
CA LEU A 56 2.95 3.52 -4.41
C LEU A 56 4.22 4.31 -4.79
N ALA A 57 4.32 5.58 -4.41
CA ALA A 57 5.48 6.42 -4.67
C ALA A 57 6.73 5.83 -4.01
N HIS A 58 6.65 5.41 -2.74
CA HIS A 58 7.74 4.74 -2.03
C HIS A 58 8.33 3.56 -2.82
N VAL A 59 7.50 2.58 -3.18
CA VAL A 59 7.97 1.36 -3.85
C VAL A 59 8.44 1.64 -5.28
N THR A 60 7.76 2.56 -5.98
CA THR A 60 8.14 2.95 -7.35
C THR A 60 9.47 3.68 -7.37
N TYR A 61 9.70 4.59 -6.42
CA TYR A 61 10.96 5.34 -6.33
C TYR A 61 12.13 4.45 -5.93
N ARG A 62 11.91 3.41 -5.11
CA ARG A 62 12.93 2.38 -4.88
C ARG A 62 13.28 1.64 -6.17
N ALA A 63 12.28 1.24 -6.96
CA ALA A 63 12.52 0.60 -8.25
C ALA A 63 13.27 1.53 -9.23
N TYR A 64 12.94 2.83 -9.24
CA TYR A 64 13.65 3.83 -10.04
C TYR A 64 15.09 4.07 -9.55
N ALA A 65 15.34 4.00 -8.24
CA ALA A 65 16.69 4.06 -7.70
C ALA A 65 17.54 2.88 -8.19
N ASP A 66 16.99 1.67 -8.19
CA ASP A 66 17.69 0.48 -8.65
C ASP A 66 17.92 0.51 -10.17
N GLN A 67 17.03 1.14 -10.94
CA GLN A 67 17.29 1.43 -12.35
C GLN A 67 18.41 2.48 -12.53
N ALA A 68 18.41 3.54 -11.74
CA ALA A 68 19.45 4.56 -11.77
C ALA A 68 20.84 3.96 -11.41
N ASP A 69 20.91 3.05 -10.44
CA ASP A 69 22.14 2.31 -10.12
C ASP A 69 22.62 1.46 -11.30
N ARG A 70 21.70 0.74 -11.99
CA ARG A 70 22.03 -0.04 -13.19
C ARG A 70 22.54 0.84 -14.34
N GLU A 71 22.10 2.09 -14.40
CA GLU A 71 22.58 3.10 -15.35
C GLU A 71 23.81 3.88 -14.86
N ASN A 72 24.39 3.51 -13.71
CA ASN A 72 25.55 4.18 -13.08
C ASN A 72 25.30 5.66 -12.72
N LEU A 73 24.12 5.96 -12.18
CA LEU A 73 23.68 7.29 -11.75
C LEU A 73 23.50 7.34 -10.21
N PRO A 74 24.58 7.23 -9.41
CA PRO A 74 24.49 7.04 -7.96
C PRO A 74 23.85 8.21 -7.22
N ASP A 75 24.06 9.45 -7.68
CA ASP A 75 23.45 10.64 -7.05
C ASP A 75 21.93 10.65 -7.23
N LEU A 76 21.45 10.27 -8.41
CA LEU A 76 20.03 10.13 -8.70
C LEU A 76 19.42 8.96 -7.92
N ALA A 77 20.10 7.82 -7.86
CA ALA A 77 19.64 6.68 -7.07
C ALA A 77 19.52 7.06 -5.58
N ALA A 78 20.49 7.83 -5.05
CA ALA A 78 20.44 8.34 -3.69
C ALA A 78 19.30 9.34 -3.48
N LEU A 79 18.99 10.19 -4.47
CA LEU A 79 17.83 11.08 -4.42
C LEU A 79 16.53 10.28 -4.34
N TYR A 80 16.31 9.33 -5.25
CA TYR A 80 15.13 8.47 -5.23
C TYR A 80 14.96 7.72 -3.91
N ARG A 81 16.04 7.16 -3.34
CA ARG A 81 15.99 6.47 -2.04
C ARG A 81 15.59 7.39 -0.89
N ARG A 82 16.12 8.62 -0.85
CA ARG A 82 15.75 9.60 0.18
C ARG A 82 14.29 10.02 0.04
N THR A 83 13.85 10.33 -1.18
CA THR A 83 12.44 10.69 -1.43
C THR A 83 11.51 9.53 -1.09
N ALA A 84 11.80 8.31 -1.53
CA ALA A 84 11.04 7.12 -1.14
C ALA A 84 10.94 6.97 0.39
N HIS A 85 12.03 7.21 1.11
CA HIS A 85 12.03 7.18 2.57
C HIS A 85 11.07 8.24 3.14
N THR A 86 11.09 9.46 2.62
CA THR A 86 10.15 10.53 3.02
C THR A 86 8.69 10.11 2.78
N GLU A 87 8.34 9.55 1.60
CA GLU A 87 6.96 9.15 1.32
C GLU A 87 6.41 8.16 2.34
N LEU A 88 7.21 7.14 2.70
CA LEU A 88 6.74 6.12 3.65
C LEU A 88 6.87 6.56 5.11
N ARG A 89 8.04 7.07 5.50
CA ARG A 89 8.38 7.28 6.92
C ARG A 89 7.94 8.63 7.46
N GLU A 90 7.61 9.57 6.58
CA GLU A 90 7.03 10.86 6.94
C GLU A 90 5.58 10.93 6.46
N HIS A 91 5.32 11.09 5.15
CA HIS A 91 3.98 11.37 4.63
C HIS A 91 2.95 10.28 4.99
N PHE A 92 3.18 9.03 4.57
CA PHE A 92 2.28 7.91 4.86
C PHE A 92 2.12 7.69 6.37
N THR A 93 3.21 7.82 7.14
CA THR A 93 3.18 7.58 8.58
C THR A 93 2.39 8.66 9.33
N GLU A 94 2.52 9.93 8.96
CA GLU A 94 1.71 11.02 9.53
C GLU A 94 0.23 10.89 9.15
N GLN A 95 -0.05 10.55 7.89
CA GLN A 95 -1.41 10.29 7.41
C GLN A 95 -2.03 9.08 8.13
N ALA A 96 -1.29 8.00 8.31
CA ALA A 96 -1.71 6.81 9.05
C ALA A 96 -2.04 7.13 10.51
N ARG A 97 -1.24 7.97 11.18
CA ARG A 97 -1.52 8.44 12.54
C ARG A 97 -2.80 9.26 12.59
N LEU A 98 -2.98 10.21 11.68
CA LEU A 98 -4.16 11.09 11.64
C LEU A 98 -5.48 10.29 11.64
N ILE A 99 -5.54 9.22 10.85
CA ILE A 99 -6.77 8.42 10.68
C ILE A 99 -6.82 7.18 11.59
N GLY A 100 -5.86 6.98 12.49
CA GLY A 100 -5.83 5.82 13.38
C GLY A 100 -5.69 4.48 12.65
N LEU A 101 -4.87 4.42 11.57
CA LEU A 101 -4.66 3.18 10.80
C LEU A 101 -4.06 2.06 11.67
N VAL A 102 -3.17 2.43 12.60
CA VAL A 102 -2.42 1.50 13.46
C VAL A 102 -3.10 1.42 14.83
N GLY A 103 -3.80 0.32 15.08
CA GLY A 103 -4.45 0.03 16.36
C GLY A 103 -3.60 -0.85 17.29
N ASP A 104 -4.27 -1.57 18.19
CA ASP A 104 -3.64 -2.67 18.93
C ASP A 104 -3.32 -3.87 18.01
N ASN A 105 -2.43 -4.76 18.47
CA ASN A 105 -1.97 -5.89 17.66
C ASN A 105 -3.09 -6.84 17.22
N ALA A 106 -4.14 -7.01 18.02
CA ALA A 106 -5.26 -7.86 17.65
C ALA A 106 -6.14 -7.17 16.59
N ALA A 107 -6.36 -5.86 16.70
CA ALA A 107 -7.06 -5.06 15.71
C ALA A 107 -6.32 -5.05 14.37
N ASN A 108 -4.99 -4.89 14.39
CA ASN A 108 -4.13 -4.92 13.22
C ASN A 108 -4.19 -6.30 12.53
N LEU A 109 -4.14 -7.40 13.29
CA LEU A 109 -4.28 -8.75 12.73
C LEU A 109 -5.66 -9.01 12.11
N ARG A 110 -6.73 -8.51 12.72
CA ARG A 110 -8.08 -8.60 12.14
C ARG A 110 -8.21 -7.79 10.86
N ALA A 111 -7.62 -6.59 10.81
CA ALA A 111 -7.60 -5.76 9.61
C ALA A 111 -6.84 -6.45 8.48
N SER A 112 -5.66 -7.00 8.79
CA SER A 112 -4.82 -7.76 7.85
C SER A 112 -5.59 -8.96 7.31
N THR A 113 -6.13 -9.82 8.19
CA THR A 113 -6.94 -10.98 7.80
C THR A 113 -8.10 -10.63 6.86
N ARG A 114 -8.77 -9.48 7.07
CA ARG A 114 -9.86 -9.04 6.18
C ARG A 114 -9.36 -8.61 4.80
N GLY A 115 -8.24 -7.89 4.73
CA GLY A 115 -7.62 -7.47 3.47
C GLY A 115 -7.20 -8.69 2.65
N GLU A 116 -6.33 -9.51 3.25
CA GLU A 116 -5.80 -10.74 2.63
C GLU A 116 -6.91 -11.67 2.15
N SER A 117 -7.96 -11.85 2.97
CA SER A 117 -9.10 -12.67 2.57
C SER A 117 -9.85 -12.10 1.38
N TYR A 118 -10.01 -10.77 1.29
CA TYR A 118 -10.68 -10.13 0.16
C TYR A 118 -9.85 -10.25 -1.12
N GLU A 119 -8.54 -9.99 -1.03
CA GLU A 119 -7.59 -10.10 -2.13
C GLU A 119 -7.56 -11.53 -2.67
N ALA A 120 -7.37 -12.52 -1.79
CA ALA A 120 -7.33 -13.93 -2.12
C ALA A 120 -8.61 -14.47 -2.79
N THR A 121 -9.79 -14.09 -2.29
CA THR A 121 -11.05 -14.75 -2.65
C THR A 121 -11.86 -13.99 -3.70
N MET A 122 -11.66 -12.68 -3.80
CA MET A 122 -12.46 -11.80 -4.65
C MET A 122 -11.60 -11.08 -5.67
N MET A 123 -10.70 -10.19 -5.23
CA MET A 123 -10.04 -9.24 -6.12
C MET A 123 -9.13 -9.94 -7.14
N TYR A 124 -8.15 -10.73 -6.68
CA TYR A 124 -7.20 -11.37 -7.57
C TYR A 124 -7.82 -12.47 -8.42
N ARG A 125 -8.85 -13.14 -7.90
CA ARG A 125 -9.64 -14.06 -8.69
C ARG A 125 -10.35 -13.36 -9.87
N GLN A 126 -10.99 -12.22 -9.61
CA GLN A 126 -11.65 -11.44 -10.67
C GLN A 126 -10.64 -10.90 -11.69
N PHE A 127 -9.47 -10.46 -11.23
CA PHE A 127 -8.39 -10.01 -12.12
C PHE A 127 -7.86 -11.15 -12.99
N ALA A 128 -7.67 -12.35 -12.43
CA ALA A 128 -7.27 -13.54 -13.18
C ALA A 128 -8.31 -13.95 -14.24
N GLU A 129 -9.60 -13.92 -13.88
CA GLU A 129 -10.71 -14.20 -14.80
C GLU A 129 -10.75 -13.17 -15.95
N GLN A 130 -10.58 -11.87 -15.64
CA GLN A 130 -10.53 -10.80 -16.64
C GLN A 130 -9.30 -10.91 -17.55
N ALA A 131 -8.12 -11.20 -17.01
CA ALA A 131 -6.90 -11.39 -17.79
C ALA A 131 -7.01 -12.63 -18.70
N THR A 132 -7.64 -13.71 -18.23
CA THR A 132 -7.95 -14.89 -19.06
C THR A 132 -8.88 -14.53 -20.21
N ALA A 133 -9.94 -13.77 -19.95
CA ALA A 133 -10.88 -13.30 -20.98
C ALA A 133 -10.23 -12.37 -22.01
N ASP A 134 -9.21 -11.62 -21.59
CA ASP A 134 -8.41 -10.75 -22.47
C ASP A 134 -7.31 -11.50 -23.24
N GLY A 135 -7.07 -12.78 -22.93
CA GLY A 135 -6.00 -13.59 -23.53
C GLY A 135 -4.61 -13.35 -22.93
N GLU A 136 -4.52 -12.60 -21.84
CA GLU A 136 -3.28 -12.24 -21.13
C GLU A 136 -2.89 -13.34 -20.12
N LYS A 137 -2.42 -14.47 -20.65
CA LYS A 137 -2.18 -15.70 -19.86
C LYS A 137 -1.21 -15.52 -18.70
N GLU A 138 -0.15 -14.73 -18.89
CA GLU A 138 0.86 -14.52 -17.84
C GLU A 138 0.31 -13.70 -16.68
N ALA A 139 -0.42 -12.62 -16.97
CA ALA A 139 -1.12 -11.85 -15.94
C ALA A 139 -2.17 -12.69 -15.21
N ALA A 140 -2.93 -13.52 -15.93
CA ALA A 140 -3.89 -14.43 -15.32
C ALA A 140 -3.25 -15.45 -14.37
N ARG A 141 -2.09 -16.00 -14.77
CA ARG A 141 -1.28 -16.91 -13.93
C ARG A 141 -0.82 -16.19 -12.67
N LEU A 142 -0.22 -15.01 -12.82
CA LEU A 142 0.29 -14.22 -11.71
C LEU A 142 -0.80 -13.85 -10.70
N PHE A 143 -1.94 -13.32 -11.16
CA PHE A 143 -3.07 -13.04 -10.25
C PHE A 143 -3.58 -14.30 -9.52
N THR A 144 -3.51 -15.47 -10.16
CA THR A 144 -3.92 -16.73 -9.52
C THR A 144 -2.91 -17.23 -8.48
N GLU A 145 -1.63 -16.92 -8.69
CA GLU A 145 -0.53 -17.24 -7.78
C GLU A 145 -0.59 -16.34 -6.55
N VAL A 146 -0.62 -15.02 -6.73
CA VAL A 146 -0.74 -14.05 -5.64
C VAL A 146 -2.02 -14.31 -4.82
N ALA A 147 -3.15 -14.66 -5.44
CA ALA A 147 -4.36 -15.05 -4.69
C ALA A 147 -4.16 -16.24 -3.72
N GLN A 148 -3.22 -17.15 -4.01
CA GLN A 148 -2.87 -18.26 -3.12
C GLN A 148 -1.93 -17.81 -2.00
N ASP A 149 -1.02 -16.89 -2.29
CA ASP A 149 -0.10 -16.31 -1.31
C ASP A 149 -0.88 -15.46 -0.28
N GLU A 150 -1.84 -14.64 -0.72
CA GLU A 150 -2.72 -13.91 0.20
C GLU A 150 -3.59 -14.84 1.06
N ALA A 151 -3.99 -15.99 0.52
CA ALA A 151 -4.68 -17.00 1.32
C ALA A 151 -3.78 -17.59 2.42
N ASP A 152 -2.47 -17.65 2.18
CA ASP A 152 -1.47 -18.08 3.15
C ASP A 152 -1.13 -16.98 4.16
N HIS A 153 -1.03 -15.72 3.73
CA HIS A 153 -0.90 -14.55 4.61
C HIS A 153 -2.09 -14.47 5.58
N CYS A 154 -3.31 -14.54 5.05
CA CYS A 154 -4.55 -14.62 5.81
C CYS A 154 -4.52 -15.74 6.87
N ALA A 155 -4.10 -16.95 6.47
CA ALA A 155 -4.03 -18.09 7.39
C ALA A 155 -3.01 -17.87 8.52
N LYS A 156 -1.88 -17.23 8.23
CA LYS A 156 -0.83 -16.89 9.21
C LYS A 156 -1.28 -15.79 10.16
N PHE A 157 -1.96 -14.75 9.67
CA PHE A 157 -2.53 -13.71 10.55
C PHE A 157 -3.63 -14.26 11.46
N LEU A 158 -4.50 -15.15 10.97
CA LEU A 158 -5.49 -15.85 11.80
C LEU A 158 -4.84 -16.70 12.89
N GLN A 159 -3.72 -17.36 12.59
CA GLN A 159 -2.97 -18.13 13.58
C GLN A 159 -2.32 -17.20 14.62
N ALA A 160 -1.72 -16.10 14.18
CA ALA A 160 -1.12 -15.11 15.07
C ALA A 160 -2.17 -14.47 15.99
N GLU A 161 -3.37 -14.17 15.51
CA GLU A 161 -4.44 -13.60 16.34
C GLU A 161 -4.81 -14.57 17.48
N LYS A 162 -4.99 -15.85 17.17
CA LYS A 162 -5.26 -16.90 18.16
C LYS A 162 -4.13 -17.04 19.18
N ALA A 163 -2.88 -16.90 18.74
CA ALA A 163 -1.70 -16.96 19.60
C ALA A 163 -1.69 -15.83 20.63
N ILE A 164 -1.98 -14.59 20.22
CA ILE A 164 -1.91 -13.43 21.11
C ILE A 164 -3.17 -13.19 21.95
N THR A 165 -4.32 -13.79 21.56
CA THR A 165 -5.60 -13.66 22.27
C THR A 165 -5.90 -14.83 23.24
N GLY A 166 -4.96 -15.78 23.40
CA GLY A 166 -5.01 -16.77 24.47
C GLY A 166 -5.84 -18.03 24.17
N SER A 167 -5.91 -18.47 22.91
CA SER A 167 -6.52 -19.77 22.59
C SER A 167 -5.72 -20.92 23.22
N SER A 168 -6.41 -21.95 23.74
CA SER A 168 -5.80 -23.19 24.26
C SER A 168 -5.92 -24.34 23.26
N PRO A 169 -4.84 -25.09 22.96
CA PRO A 169 -3.46 -24.92 23.44
C PRO A 169 -2.76 -23.68 22.86
N PRO A 170 -1.69 -23.16 23.51
CA PRO A 170 -0.98 -21.97 23.04
C PRO A 170 -0.50 -22.15 21.60
N ALA A 171 -0.96 -21.28 20.71
CA ALA A 171 -0.49 -21.23 19.33
C ALA A 171 0.80 -20.39 19.26
N ASN A 172 1.75 -20.80 18.43
CA ASN A 172 2.92 -19.98 18.11
C ASN A 172 2.58 -19.01 16.97
N VAL A 173 3.14 -17.79 17.04
CA VAL A 173 3.10 -16.84 15.93
C VAL A 173 3.97 -17.39 14.79
N PRO A 174 3.43 -17.57 13.57
CA PRO A 174 4.21 -18.02 12.43
C PRO A 174 5.24 -16.96 12.06
N THR A 175 6.48 -17.38 11.83
CA THR A 175 7.61 -16.50 11.47
C THR A 175 8.37 -17.06 10.27
N ASP A 176 7.78 -18.01 9.55
CA ASP A 176 8.33 -18.73 8.41
C ASP A 176 7.99 -18.09 7.06
N VAL A 177 7.37 -16.91 7.05
CA VAL A 177 7.22 -16.10 5.84
C VAL A 177 8.61 -15.71 5.34
N GLN A 178 8.86 -15.91 4.06
CA GLN A 178 10.11 -15.55 3.40
C GLN A 178 9.74 -14.95 2.06
N ALA A 179 10.35 -13.82 1.75
CA ALA A 179 10.22 -13.25 0.43
C ALA A 179 11.25 -13.87 -0.51
N GLU A 180 10.88 -14.08 -1.77
CA GLU A 180 11.72 -14.46 -2.91
C GLU A 180 11.88 -13.27 -3.87
N PRO A 181 12.80 -12.32 -3.62
CA PRO A 181 12.81 -11.04 -4.33
C PRO A 181 12.92 -11.18 -5.85
N VAL A 182 12.01 -10.50 -6.55
CA VAL A 182 11.98 -10.39 -8.00
C VAL A 182 12.64 -9.09 -8.43
N GLU A 183 13.60 -9.18 -9.36
CA GLU A 183 14.20 -7.98 -9.95
C GLU A 183 13.20 -7.30 -10.90
N ILE A 184 12.90 -6.03 -10.66
CA ILE A 184 12.09 -5.22 -11.57
C ILE A 184 12.97 -4.80 -12.75
N GLN A 185 12.58 -5.10 -13.98
CA GLN A 185 13.31 -4.79 -15.20
C GLN A 185 12.71 -3.57 -15.90
N ALA A 186 13.58 -2.68 -16.38
CA ALA A 186 13.13 -1.58 -17.22
C ALA A 186 12.63 -2.11 -18.58
N GLY A 187 11.37 -1.84 -18.92
CA GLY A 187 10.75 -2.45 -20.09
C GLY A 187 9.36 -1.90 -20.38
N PRO A 188 8.82 -2.11 -21.60
CA PRO A 188 7.43 -1.75 -21.87
C PRO A 188 6.51 -2.74 -21.16
N SER A 189 5.23 -2.38 -21.01
CA SER A 189 4.20 -3.34 -20.61
C SER A 189 4.27 -4.58 -21.50
N THR A 190 4.24 -5.76 -20.89
CA THR A 190 4.16 -7.03 -21.62
C THR A 190 2.72 -7.40 -21.94
N VAL A 191 1.75 -6.80 -21.23
CA VAL A 191 0.33 -6.91 -21.54
C VAL A 191 -0.10 -5.86 -22.54
N SER A 192 -1.04 -6.24 -23.41
CA SER A 192 -1.60 -5.41 -24.47
C SER A 192 -3.03 -4.95 -24.18
N SER A 193 -3.79 -5.71 -23.38
CA SER A 193 -5.13 -5.34 -22.95
C SER A 193 -5.11 -4.16 -21.99
N PHE A 194 -5.86 -3.11 -22.33
CA PHE A 194 -6.07 -1.96 -21.44
C PHE A 194 -6.70 -2.37 -20.10
N ARG A 195 -7.67 -3.28 -20.09
CA ARG A 195 -8.35 -3.70 -18.85
C ARG A 195 -7.40 -4.47 -17.94
N THR A 196 -6.62 -5.39 -18.51
CA THR A 196 -5.62 -6.15 -17.75
C THR A 196 -4.52 -5.22 -17.22
N LEU A 197 -4.04 -4.27 -18.02
CA LEU A 197 -3.06 -3.28 -17.59
C LEU A 197 -3.59 -2.41 -16.45
N GLU A 198 -4.87 -2.05 -16.46
CA GLU A 198 -5.46 -1.31 -15.35
C GLU A 198 -5.55 -2.15 -14.08
N ASN A 199 -5.92 -3.44 -14.20
CA ASN A 199 -5.92 -4.36 -13.06
C ASN A 199 -4.51 -4.52 -12.46
N LEU A 200 -3.46 -4.61 -13.28
CA LEU A 200 -2.08 -4.65 -12.79
C LEU A 200 -1.73 -3.39 -12.00
N ARG A 201 -2.16 -2.21 -12.45
CA ARG A 201 -1.91 -0.95 -11.74
C ARG A 201 -2.69 -0.82 -10.44
N VAL A 202 -3.89 -1.39 -10.38
CA VAL A 202 -4.67 -1.48 -9.13
C VAL A 202 -3.95 -2.40 -8.16
N ALA A 203 -3.58 -3.60 -8.60
CA ALA A 203 -2.81 -4.54 -7.80
C ALA A 203 -1.51 -3.92 -7.25
N MET A 204 -0.72 -3.25 -8.09
CA MET A 204 0.48 -2.54 -7.64
C MET A 204 0.21 -1.51 -6.53
N LYS A 205 -0.91 -0.80 -6.56
CA LYS A 205 -1.27 0.15 -5.49
C LYS A 205 -1.65 -0.57 -4.21
N ASP A 206 -2.41 -1.65 -4.32
CA ASP A 206 -2.87 -2.43 -3.18
C ASP A 206 -1.69 -3.12 -2.49
N GLU A 207 -0.76 -3.73 -3.26
CA GLU A 207 0.47 -4.32 -2.74
C GLU A 207 1.38 -3.30 -2.06
N ALA A 208 1.54 -2.12 -2.67
CA ALA A 208 2.32 -1.05 -2.07
C ALA A 208 1.72 -0.60 -0.73
N PHE A 209 0.39 -0.48 -0.67
CA PHE A 209 -0.32 -0.11 0.55
C PHE A 209 -0.26 -1.20 1.61
N ALA A 210 -0.36 -2.47 1.23
CA ALA A 210 -0.16 -3.61 2.12
C ALA A 210 1.26 -3.61 2.71
N TYR A 211 2.29 -3.43 1.88
CA TYR A 211 3.67 -3.25 2.33
C TYR A 211 3.81 -2.14 3.39
N ALA A 212 3.28 -0.95 3.09
CA ALA A 212 3.38 0.21 3.98
C ALA A 212 2.64 -0.02 5.31
N LYS A 213 1.41 -0.54 5.23
CA LYS A 213 0.56 -0.89 6.38
C LYS A 213 1.21 -1.95 7.27
N TYR A 214 1.71 -3.04 6.69
CA TYR A 214 2.37 -4.11 7.45
C TYR A 214 3.71 -3.69 8.03
N THR A 215 4.42 -2.77 7.37
CA THR A 215 5.60 -2.14 7.97
C THR A 215 5.25 -1.45 9.29
N LEU A 216 4.20 -0.61 9.32
CA LEU A 216 3.78 0.07 10.54
C LEU A 216 3.19 -0.89 11.59
N TYR A 217 2.48 -1.94 11.18
CA TYR A 217 1.96 -2.96 12.10
C TYR A 217 3.09 -3.76 12.74
N GLY A 218 4.14 -4.07 11.98
CA GLY A 218 5.34 -4.72 12.49
C GLY A 218 6.10 -3.84 13.48
N ASP A 219 6.25 -2.55 13.18
CA ASP A 219 6.87 -1.56 14.08
C ASP A 219 6.09 -1.50 15.41
N ARG A 220 4.76 -1.40 15.34
CA ARG A 220 3.87 -1.40 16.52
C ARG A 220 3.99 -2.68 17.35
N ALA A 221 4.05 -3.84 16.70
CA ALA A 221 4.24 -5.12 17.39
C ALA A 221 5.60 -5.17 18.12
N GLY A 222 6.65 -4.60 17.52
CA GLY A 222 7.96 -4.48 18.15
C GLY A 222 7.94 -3.58 19.39
N GLU A 223 7.35 -2.39 19.26
CA GLU A 223 7.19 -1.42 20.36
C GLU A 223 6.39 -1.98 21.55
N THR A 224 5.43 -2.86 21.27
CA THR A 224 4.57 -3.50 22.28
C THR A 224 5.13 -4.84 22.80
N GLY A 225 6.38 -5.17 22.49
CA GLY A 225 7.08 -6.33 23.04
C GLY A 225 6.69 -7.66 22.42
N GLN A 226 6.20 -7.68 21.17
CA GLN A 226 5.81 -8.89 20.44
C GLN A 226 6.73 -9.14 19.22
N PRO A 227 8.01 -9.50 19.43
CA PRO A 227 9.00 -9.60 18.34
C PRO A 227 8.65 -10.66 17.29
N GLY A 228 7.97 -11.74 17.67
CA GLY A 228 7.48 -12.75 16.71
C GLY A 228 6.40 -12.18 15.78
N LEU A 229 5.51 -11.33 16.30
CA LEU A 229 4.48 -10.67 15.49
C LEU A 229 5.08 -9.56 14.62
N ALA A 230 6.05 -8.81 15.14
CA ALA A 230 6.83 -7.85 14.35
C ALA A 230 7.48 -8.55 13.15
N THR A 231 8.14 -9.69 13.41
CA THR A 231 8.77 -10.52 12.38
C THR A 231 7.77 -10.99 11.32
N LEU A 232 6.58 -11.45 11.73
CA LEU A 232 5.53 -11.86 10.80
C LEU A 232 5.13 -10.70 9.88
N PHE A 233 4.75 -9.55 10.44
CA PHE A 233 4.31 -8.40 9.66
C PHE A 233 5.40 -7.88 8.72
N HIS A 234 6.64 -7.71 9.20
CA HIS A 234 7.74 -7.22 8.36
C HIS A 234 8.11 -8.19 7.24
N ARG A 235 7.97 -9.49 7.45
CA ARG A 235 8.23 -10.49 6.40
C ARG A 235 7.10 -10.57 5.38
N THR A 236 5.84 -10.48 5.82
CA THR A 236 4.71 -10.37 4.89
C THR A 236 4.82 -9.09 4.07
N ALA A 237 5.14 -7.94 4.70
CA ALA A 237 5.44 -6.71 3.98
C ALA A 237 6.53 -6.92 2.91
N ALA A 238 7.58 -7.67 3.23
CA ALA A 238 8.65 -7.96 2.27
C ALA A 238 8.14 -8.76 1.06
N VAL A 239 7.18 -9.68 1.23
CA VAL A 239 6.54 -10.40 0.11
C VAL A 239 5.76 -9.42 -0.77
N GLU A 240 4.86 -8.61 -0.18
CA GLU A 240 4.03 -7.66 -0.97
C GLU A 240 4.87 -6.73 -1.85
N HIS A 241 6.02 -6.29 -1.34
CA HIS A 241 6.91 -5.40 -2.06
C HIS A 241 7.89 -6.12 -3.00
N ALA A 242 8.59 -7.13 -2.50
CA ALA A 242 9.71 -7.73 -3.22
C ALA A 242 9.28 -8.80 -4.23
N GLU A 243 8.06 -9.35 -4.09
CA GLU A 243 7.47 -10.31 -5.02
C GLU A 243 6.27 -9.70 -5.72
N HIS A 244 5.12 -9.58 -5.05
CA HIS A 244 3.85 -9.27 -5.71
C HIS A 244 3.92 -7.95 -6.49
N PHE A 245 4.31 -6.85 -5.84
CA PHE A 245 4.50 -5.56 -6.50
C PHE A 245 5.52 -5.65 -7.63
N ALA A 246 6.65 -6.33 -7.42
CA ALA A 246 7.72 -6.41 -8.40
C ALA A 246 7.32 -7.19 -9.67
N GLU A 247 6.57 -8.28 -9.52
CA GLU A 247 6.03 -9.06 -10.63
C GLU A 247 4.97 -8.28 -11.41
N TYR A 248 4.03 -7.61 -10.71
CA TYR A 248 3.06 -6.74 -11.38
C TYR A 248 3.73 -5.55 -12.09
N ALA A 249 4.75 -4.95 -11.48
CA ALA A 249 5.53 -3.86 -12.06
C ALA A 249 6.23 -4.29 -13.35
N ASN A 250 6.76 -5.51 -13.40
CA ASN A 250 7.35 -6.09 -14.60
C ASN A 250 6.34 -6.25 -15.73
N LEU A 251 5.16 -6.82 -15.46
CA LEU A 251 4.13 -6.98 -16.49
C LEU A 251 3.55 -5.64 -16.96
N ALA A 252 3.39 -4.68 -16.05
CA ALA A 252 2.86 -3.35 -16.36
C ALA A 252 3.87 -2.43 -17.05
N GLY A 253 5.16 -2.78 -17.05
CA GLY A 253 6.24 -1.92 -17.56
C GLY A 253 6.38 -0.64 -16.74
N ALA A 254 6.29 -0.76 -15.40
CA ALA A 254 6.28 0.38 -14.50
C ALA A 254 7.63 1.11 -14.45
N VAL A 255 8.74 0.39 -14.67
CA VAL A 255 10.08 0.97 -14.77
C VAL A 255 10.48 1.09 -16.24
N ARG A 256 10.96 2.27 -16.61
CA ARG A 256 11.42 2.62 -17.97
C ARG A 256 12.89 3.09 -17.90
N ASP A 257 13.39 3.72 -18.96
CA ASP A 257 14.69 4.41 -18.89
C ASP A 257 14.63 5.59 -17.90
N THR A 258 15.78 5.97 -17.35
CA THR A 258 15.87 7.05 -16.35
C THR A 258 15.21 8.35 -16.79
N GLY A 259 15.29 8.72 -18.07
CA GLY A 259 14.66 9.95 -18.55
C GLY A 259 13.15 9.91 -18.46
N THR A 260 12.56 8.78 -18.85
CA THR A 260 11.11 8.54 -18.74
C THR A 260 10.66 8.50 -17.28
N ASN A 261 11.41 7.79 -16.42
CA ASN A 261 11.10 7.69 -14.99
C ASN A 261 11.11 9.07 -14.31
N LEU A 262 12.16 9.88 -14.54
CA LEU A 262 12.25 11.25 -14.03
C LEU A 262 11.07 12.12 -14.47
N CYS A 263 10.67 12.01 -15.74
CA CYS A 263 9.53 12.77 -16.24
C CYS A 263 8.19 12.35 -15.63
N ALA A 264 8.01 11.05 -15.38
CA ALA A 264 6.84 10.55 -14.66
C ALA A 264 6.84 11.06 -13.21
N THR A 265 7.97 10.97 -12.51
CA THR A 265 8.15 11.48 -11.15
C THR A 265 7.84 12.98 -11.08
N ILE A 266 8.50 13.83 -11.87
CA ILE A 266 8.29 15.28 -11.87
C ILE A 266 6.82 15.63 -12.10
N LYS A 267 6.15 14.93 -13.03
CA LYS A 267 4.74 15.14 -13.33
C LYS A 267 3.83 14.75 -12.16
N GLY A 268 4.09 13.60 -11.52
CA GLY A 268 3.35 13.12 -10.35
C GLY A 268 3.45 14.11 -9.20
N GLU A 269 4.68 14.35 -8.75
CA GLU A 269 5.04 15.28 -7.68
C GLU A 269 4.46 16.69 -7.89
N THR A 270 4.59 17.22 -9.11
CA THR A 270 4.02 18.54 -9.45
C THR A 270 2.50 18.52 -9.35
N ARG A 271 1.85 17.46 -9.84
CA ARG A 271 0.38 17.35 -9.77
C ARG A 271 -0.09 17.23 -8.33
N GLU A 272 0.61 16.46 -7.51
CA GLU A 272 0.27 16.28 -6.10
C GLU A 272 0.42 17.59 -5.33
N GLY A 273 1.55 18.27 -5.47
CA GLY A 273 1.82 19.54 -4.80
C GLY A 273 0.96 20.72 -5.28
N THR A 274 0.53 20.73 -6.55
CA THR A 274 -0.26 21.86 -7.09
C THR A 274 -1.77 21.64 -7.11
N GLN A 275 -2.22 20.38 -7.17
CA GLN A 275 -3.64 20.07 -7.41
C GLN A 275 -4.21 19.15 -6.35
N VAL A 276 -3.62 17.97 -6.14
CA VAL A 276 -4.22 16.91 -5.30
C VAL A 276 -4.26 17.34 -3.84
N TYR A 277 -3.09 17.54 -3.23
CA TYR A 277 -2.99 17.88 -1.83
C TYR A 277 -3.63 19.22 -1.47
N PRO A 278 -3.49 20.29 -2.28
CA PRO A 278 -4.25 21.52 -2.06
C PRO A 278 -5.78 21.31 -2.10
N ALA A 279 -6.30 20.41 -2.94
CA ALA A 279 -7.73 20.10 -2.98
C ALA A 279 -8.18 19.34 -1.73
N TYR A 280 -7.42 18.33 -1.30
CA TYR A 280 -7.69 17.58 -0.08
C TYR A 280 -7.65 18.47 1.15
N ALA A 281 -6.67 19.37 1.24
CA ALA A 281 -6.56 20.32 2.34
C ALA A 281 -7.74 21.31 2.41
N ARG A 282 -8.27 21.75 1.26
CA ARG A 282 -9.48 22.58 1.21
C ARG A 282 -10.70 21.82 1.71
N GLN A 283 -10.86 20.55 1.30
CA GLN A 283 -11.96 19.71 1.79
C GLN A 283 -11.85 19.51 3.31
N ALA A 284 -10.66 19.18 3.82
CA ALA A 284 -10.43 19.04 5.25
C ALA A 284 -10.73 20.32 6.04
N SER A 285 -10.38 21.49 5.48
CA SER A 285 -10.74 22.77 6.09
C SER A 285 -12.25 23.00 6.11
N ALA A 286 -12.97 22.59 5.05
CA ALA A 286 -14.43 22.70 4.96
C ALA A 286 -15.15 21.75 5.93
N ASP A 287 -14.55 20.59 6.20
CA ASP A 287 -15.03 19.59 7.15
C ASP A 287 -14.73 19.99 8.63
N GLY A 288 -13.88 21.00 8.85
CA GLY A 288 -13.43 21.42 10.19
C GLY A 288 -12.19 20.68 10.69
N ASP A 289 -11.63 19.77 9.90
CA ASP A 289 -10.44 18.97 10.20
C ASP A 289 -9.15 19.79 9.97
N THR A 290 -8.93 20.80 10.81
CA THR A 290 -7.85 21.78 10.64
C THR A 290 -6.44 21.18 10.70
N GLU A 291 -6.22 20.14 11.52
CA GLU A 291 -4.94 19.43 11.60
C GLU A 291 -4.65 18.66 10.30
N ALA A 292 -5.65 17.93 9.78
CA ALA A 292 -5.56 17.24 8.51
C ALA A 292 -5.29 18.22 7.36
N ALA A 293 -5.99 19.35 7.35
CA ALA A 293 -5.79 20.39 6.35
C ALA A 293 -4.39 21.00 6.39
N LYS A 294 -3.79 21.13 7.58
CA LYS A 294 -2.41 21.60 7.74
C LYS A 294 -1.43 20.55 7.21
N MET A 295 -1.54 19.31 7.66
CA MET A 295 -0.66 18.22 7.21
C MET A 295 -0.68 18.07 5.68
N LEU A 296 -1.86 18.04 5.05
CA LEU A 296 -1.98 17.96 3.59
C LEU A 296 -1.35 19.16 2.87
N LYS A 297 -1.33 20.37 3.46
CA LYS A 297 -0.61 21.52 2.88
C LYS A 297 0.90 21.38 3.01
N ASP A 298 1.38 20.81 4.12
CA ASP A 298 2.80 20.59 4.35
C ASP A 298 3.33 19.54 3.37
N THR A 299 2.62 18.40 3.23
CA THR A 299 2.89 17.39 2.19
C THR A 299 2.92 18.00 0.79
N ALA A 300 1.95 18.85 0.43
CA ALA A 300 1.94 19.53 -0.86
C ALA A 300 3.22 20.34 -1.13
N ASN A 301 3.78 20.98 -0.10
CA ASN A 301 5.01 21.76 -0.24
C ASN A 301 6.24 20.85 -0.39
N ASP A 302 6.23 19.68 0.24
CA ASP A 302 7.30 18.69 0.13
C ASP A 302 7.33 18.06 -1.27
N GLU A 303 6.18 17.75 -1.87
CA GLU A 303 6.13 17.26 -3.27
C GLU A 303 6.67 18.29 -4.27
N LEU A 304 6.44 19.58 -4.03
CA LEU A 304 7.03 20.62 -4.87
C LEU A 304 8.55 20.70 -4.70
N LYS A 305 9.12 20.36 -3.53
CA LYS A 305 10.56 20.23 -3.33
C LYS A 305 11.09 18.99 -4.05
N HIS A 306 10.39 17.86 -3.98
CA HIS A 306 10.72 16.64 -4.72
C HIS A 306 10.75 16.91 -6.23
N ALA A 307 9.66 17.46 -6.79
CA ALA A 307 9.57 17.85 -8.20
C ALA A 307 10.74 18.74 -8.63
N LYS A 308 11.10 19.73 -7.81
CA LYS A 308 12.23 20.63 -8.07
C LYS A 308 13.57 19.89 -8.07
N ALA A 309 13.79 18.99 -7.11
CA ALA A 309 15.03 18.20 -7.03
C ALA A 309 15.19 17.31 -8.26
N PHE A 310 14.16 16.54 -8.63
CA PHE A 310 14.19 15.68 -9.82
C PHE A 310 14.32 16.48 -11.12
N SER A 311 13.70 17.67 -11.20
CA SER A 311 13.90 18.57 -12.34
C SER A 311 15.35 19.04 -12.48
N GLY A 312 16.04 19.23 -11.35
CA GLY A 312 17.48 19.52 -11.31
C GLY A 312 18.30 18.37 -11.90
N GLU A 313 18.04 17.13 -11.46
CA GLU A 313 18.73 15.94 -11.98
C GLU A 313 18.45 15.70 -13.47
N LEU A 314 17.20 15.83 -13.92
CA LEU A 314 16.85 15.70 -15.33
C LEU A 314 17.63 16.71 -16.20
N SER A 315 17.77 17.94 -15.70
CA SER A 315 18.54 19.00 -16.36
C SER A 315 20.04 18.71 -16.37
N ALA A 316 20.59 18.19 -15.26
CA ALA A 316 22.00 17.80 -15.16
C ALA A 316 22.36 16.67 -16.14
N LEU A 317 21.42 15.76 -16.41
CA LEU A 317 21.55 14.71 -17.42
C LEU A 317 21.39 15.22 -18.88
N GLY A 318 21.13 16.52 -19.08
CA GLY A 318 20.88 17.10 -20.40
C GLY A 318 19.59 16.60 -21.07
N LYS A 319 18.68 16.00 -20.30
CA LYS A 319 17.40 15.46 -20.78
C LYS A 319 16.28 16.49 -20.59
N ARG A 320 15.17 16.29 -21.32
CA ARG A 320 13.95 17.08 -21.18
C ARG A 320 12.75 16.18 -21.31
N CYS A 321 11.67 16.51 -20.60
CA CYS A 321 10.42 15.79 -20.77
C CYS A 321 9.81 16.09 -22.14
N PRO A 322 9.22 15.08 -22.81
CA PRO A 322 8.48 15.31 -24.03
C PRO A 322 7.40 16.37 -23.79
N THR A 323 7.32 17.37 -24.67
CA THR A 323 6.15 18.26 -24.69
C THR A 323 4.96 17.43 -25.16
N SER A 324 3.90 17.37 -24.36
CA SER A 324 2.64 16.72 -24.75
C SER A 324 2.20 17.25 -26.11
N SER A 325 2.15 16.37 -27.12
CA SER A 325 1.54 16.61 -28.43
C SER A 325 0.02 16.61 -28.33
#